data_AF-A0A350DC41-F1
#
_entry.id   AF-A0A350DC41-F1
#
_cell.length_a   1.000
_cell.length_b   1.000
_cell.length_c   1.000
_cell.angle_alpha   90.00
_cell.angle_beta   90.00
_cell.angle_gamma   90.00
#
_symmetry.space_group_name_H-M   'P 1'
#
loop_
_entity.id
_entity.type
_entity.pdbx_description
1 polymer ?
#
loop_
_entity_poly.entity_id
_entity_poly.type
_entity_poly.pdbx_seq_one_letter_code
_entity_poly.pdbx_strand_id
1 'polypeptide(L)'
;VVAMAKTGAAINIKKPQFLAPHEMRHILNKFQEAGNDRLMLCERGTSFGYNNLVVDMLGFGDMKQTGYPVFFDVTHALQRPGGRADSADGRRAQVAELARAGVAVGLAGLFLEAHPDPDNAKCDGPCALPLDQLEPFLTQLSQLDALVKGFDPLTIR
;
A
#
# COMPACT_ATOMS: atom_id res chain seq x y z
N VAL A 1 6.60 -17.66 -5.63
CA VAL A 1 7.91 -17.03 -5.30
C VAL A 1 8.98 -17.40 -6.31
N VAL A 2 9.46 -18.65 -6.36
CA VAL A 2 10.59 -19.08 -7.22
C VAL A 2 10.46 -18.65 -8.69
N ALA A 3 9.29 -18.85 -9.31
CA ALA A 3 9.08 -18.44 -10.71
C ALA A 3 9.24 -16.92 -10.92
N MET A 4 8.71 -16.09 -10.00
CA MET A 4 8.88 -14.64 -10.04
C MET A 4 10.33 -14.23 -9.78
N ALA A 5 11.01 -14.88 -8.83
CA ALA A 5 12.41 -14.60 -8.52
C ALA A 5 13.32 -14.78 -9.74
N LYS A 6 13.13 -15.88 -10.49
CA LYS A 6 13.88 -16.22 -11.72
C LYS A 6 13.77 -15.19 -12.84
N THR A 7 12.81 -14.26 -12.78
CA THR A 7 12.68 -13.18 -13.77
C THR A 7 13.77 -12.12 -13.62
N GLY A 8 14.42 -12.02 -12.44
CA GLY A 8 15.35 -10.94 -12.11
C GLY A 8 14.71 -9.55 -11.99
N ALA A 9 13.39 -9.44 -12.12
CA ALA A 9 12.65 -8.20 -11.97
C ALA A 9 12.61 -7.76 -10.50
N ALA A 10 12.37 -6.47 -10.28
CA ALA A 10 12.00 -5.97 -8.97
C ALA A 10 10.60 -6.48 -8.61
N ILE A 11 10.41 -7.00 -7.41
CA ILE A 11 9.15 -7.61 -6.97
C ILE A 11 8.51 -6.77 -5.88
N ASN A 12 7.29 -6.30 -6.16
CA ASN A 12 6.45 -5.67 -5.16
C ASN A 12 5.51 -6.70 -4.52
N ILE A 13 5.68 -6.97 -3.23
CA ILE A 13 4.94 -7.98 -2.49
C ILE A 13 3.79 -7.30 -1.74
N LYS A 14 2.57 -7.44 -2.26
CA LYS A 14 1.35 -7.01 -1.56
C LYS A 14 1.17 -7.86 -0.30
N LYS A 15 1.14 -7.22 0.87
CA LYS A 15 0.86 -7.90 2.15
C LYS A 15 -0.55 -8.50 2.09
N PRO A 16 -0.72 -9.81 2.29
CA PRO A 16 -2.05 -10.40 2.34
C PRO A 16 -2.88 -9.81 3.49
N GLN A 17 -4.19 -9.75 3.31
CA GLN A 17 -5.11 -9.18 4.30
C GLN A 17 -5.18 -10.00 5.58
N PHE A 18 -4.75 -11.26 5.54
CA PHE A 18 -4.70 -12.18 6.69
C PHE A 18 -3.34 -12.21 7.39
N LEU A 19 -2.32 -11.54 6.86
CA LEU A 19 -0.95 -11.67 7.33
C LEU A 19 -0.54 -10.49 8.22
N ALA A 20 0.14 -10.79 9.33
CA ALA A 20 0.73 -9.77 10.18
C ALA A 20 1.96 -9.12 9.50
N PRO A 21 2.25 -7.83 9.77
CA PRO A 21 3.36 -7.12 9.15
C PRO A 21 4.73 -7.82 9.30
N HIS A 22 5.06 -8.28 10.50
CA HIS A 22 6.35 -8.93 10.78
C HIS A 22 6.53 -10.29 10.09
N GLU A 23 5.45 -10.95 9.65
CA GLU A 23 5.52 -12.23 8.95
C GLU A 23 5.92 -12.08 7.48
N MET A 24 5.89 -10.85 6.92
CA MET A 24 6.37 -10.58 5.56
C MET A 24 7.83 -11.00 5.34
N ARG A 25 8.64 -11.04 6.41
CA ARG A 25 10.02 -11.58 6.39
C ARG A 25 10.10 -12.98 5.79
N HIS A 26 9.10 -13.83 6.00
CA HIS A 26 9.11 -15.18 5.50
C HIS A 26 8.91 -15.24 3.98
N ILE A 27 8.22 -14.25 3.39
CA ILE A 27 8.09 -14.14 1.94
C ILE A 27 9.39 -13.59 1.35
N LEU A 28 10.00 -12.60 2.00
CA LEU A 28 11.31 -12.06 1.62
C LEU A 28 12.36 -13.18 1.56
N ASN A 29 12.52 -13.96 2.63
CA ASN A 29 13.49 -15.06 2.69
C ASN A 29 13.33 -16.04 1.51
N LYS A 30 12.09 -16.39 1.14
CA LYS A 30 11.82 -17.28 -0.01
C LYS A 30 12.28 -16.70 -1.34
N PHE A 31 12.24 -15.38 -1.51
CA PHE A 31 12.76 -14.71 -2.71
C PHE A 31 14.29 -14.68 -2.71
N GLN A 32 14.89 -14.40 -1.55
CA GLN A 32 16.35 -14.40 -1.38
C GLN A 32 16.95 -15.79 -1.63
N GLU A 33 16.36 -16.84 -1.05
CA GLU A 33 16.73 -18.25 -1.29
C GLU A 33 16.59 -18.63 -2.78
N ALA A 34 15.68 -17.98 -3.50
CA ALA A 34 15.49 -18.15 -4.94
C ALA A 34 16.38 -17.22 -5.79
N GLY A 35 17.30 -16.46 -5.18
CA GLY A 35 18.30 -15.63 -5.84
C GLY A 35 17.84 -14.24 -6.26
N ASN A 36 16.81 -13.66 -5.62
CA ASN A 36 16.36 -12.30 -5.92
C ASN A 36 16.12 -11.45 -4.66
N ASP A 37 16.95 -10.43 -4.49
CA ASP A 37 16.89 -9.48 -3.38
C ASP A 37 16.31 -8.11 -3.80
N ARG A 38 15.81 -7.97 -5.03
CA ARG A 38 15.20 -6.73 -5.53
C ARG A 38 13.73 -6.65 -5.12
N LEU A 39 13.47 -6.57 -3.82
CA LEU A 39 12.13 -6.73 -3.25
C LEU A 39 11.61 -5.42 -2.66
N MET A 40 10.29 -5.31 -2.59
CA MET A 40 9.56 -4.22 -1.92
C MET A 40 8.36 -4.84 -1.21
N LEU A 41 7.95 -4.25 -0.10
CA LEU A 41 6.75 -4.63 0.65
C LEU A 41 5.65 -3.60 0.42
N CYS A 42 4.40 -4.03 0.28
CA CYS A 42 3.30 -3.10 0.01
C CYS A 42 2.09 -3.39 0.90
N GLU A 43 1.81 -2.45 1.81
CA GLU A 43 0.61 -2.44 2.65
C GLU A 43 -0.63 -2.18 1.80
N ARG A 44 -1.72 -2.91 2.06
CA ARG A 44 -3.00 -2.78 1.33
C ARG A 44 -4.22 -3.04 2.22
N GLY A 45 -4.07 -2.98 3.54
CA GLY A 45 -5.10 -3.25 4.54
C GLY A 45 -5.12 -4.70 5.03
N THR A 46 -5.56 -4.86 6.27
CA THR A 46 -5.77 -6.14 6.98
C THR A 46 -7.27 -6.35 7.18
N SER A 47 -7.74 -7.60 7.07
CA SER A 47 -9.13 -7.96 7.30
C SER A 47 -9.58 -7.51 8.69
N PHE A 48 -10.68 -6.75 8.73
CA PHE A 48 -11.24 -6.23 9.99
C PHE A 48 -12.72 -6.58 10.08
N GLY A 49 -12.99 -7.78 10.61
CA GLY A 49 -14.32 -8.39 10.52
C GLY A 49 -14.66 -8.77 9.08
N TYR A 50 -15.97 -8.81 8.77
CA TYR A 50 -16.45 -9.15 7.44
C TYR A 50 -16.52 -7.92 6.53
N ASN A 51 -16.15 -8.12 5.27
CA ASN A 51 -16.28 -7.14 4.18
C ASN A 51 -15.61 -5.79 4.43
N ASN A 52 -14.58 -5.75 5.28
CA ASN A 52 -13.91 -4.51 5.64
C ASN A 52 -12.42 -4.70 5.86
N LEU A 53 -11.70 -3.59 5.70
CA LEU A 53 -10.26 -3.50 5.87
C LEU A 53 -9.91 -2.32 6.77
N VAL A 54 -8.89 -2.53 7.60
CA VAL A 54 -8.22 -1.49 8.38
C VAL A 54 -6.74 -1.44 7.99
N VAL A 55 -6.16 -0.25 7.97
CA VAL A 55 -4.71 -0.06 7.84
C VAL A 55 -4.15 0.21 9.23
N ASP A 56 -3.33 -0.72 9.71
CA ASP A 56 -2.54 -0.51 10.91
C ASP A 56 -1.28 0.28 10.54
N MET A 57 -1.24 1.56 10.91
CA MET A 57 -0.12 2.45 10.60
C MET A 57 1.18 2.03 11.31
N LEU A 58 1.09 1.28 12.43
CA LEU A 58 2.26 0.76 13.13
C LEU A 58 2.96 -0.34 12.33
N GLY A 59 2.20 -1.09 11.53
CA GLY A 59 2.71 -2.16 10.68
C GLY A 59 3.74 -1.69 9.63
N PHE A 60 3.70 -0.41 9.23
CA PHE A 60 4.77 0.17 8.40
C PHE A 60 6.12 0.15 9.12
N GLY A 61 6.14 0.50 10.41
CA GLY A 61 7.35 0.48 11.24
C GLY A 61 7.95 -0.93 11.32
N ASP A 62 7.11 -1.94 11.59
CA ASP A 62 7.51 -3.35 11.61
C ASP A 62 8.10 -3.80 10.28
N MET A 63 7.46 -3.48 9.16
CA MET A 63 7.96 -3.84 7.83
C MET A 63 9.27 -3.12 7.47
N LYS A 64 9.44 -1.85 7.89
CA LYS A 64 10.68 -1.08 7.65
C LYS A 64 11.90 -1.71 8.34
N GLN A 65 11.73 -2.42 9.44
CA GLN A 65 12.82 -3.14 10.12
C GLN A 65 13.44 -4.25 9.26
N THR A 66 12.75 -4.70 8.21
CA THR A 66 13.30 -5.68 7.26
C THR A 66 14.40 -5.09 6.35
N GLY A 67 14.54 -3.76 6.30
CA GLY A 67 15.48 -3.07 5.42
C GLY A 67 15.02 -2.93 3.97
N TYR A 68 13.84 -3.44 3.61
CA TYR A 68 13.28 -3.31 2.27
C TYR A 68 12.38 -2.06 2.13
N PRO A 69 12.28 -1.47 0.91
CA PRO A 69 11.34 -0.40 0.62
C PRO A 69 9.90 -0.80 0.97
N VAL A 70 9.21 0.05 1.73
CA VAL A 70 7.80 -0.15 2.07
C VAL A 70 6.93 0.86 1.33
N PHE A 71 5.98 0.34 0.58
CA PHE A 71 4.98 1.04 -0.20
C PHE A 71 3.62 0.98 0.48
N PHE A 72 2.77 1.96 0.19
CA PHE A 72 1.38 1.93 0.60
C PHE A 72 0.43 1.98 -0.60
N ASP A 73 -0.37 0.93 -0.76
CA ASP A 73 -1.47 0.85 -1.72
C ASP A 73 -2.73 1.44 -1.09
N VAL A 74 -2.92 2.74 -1.31
CA VAL A 74 -4.05 3.45 -0.74
C VAL A 74 -5.37 3.06 -1.42
N THR A 75 -5.33 2.71 -2.71
CA THR A 75 -6.53 2.30 -3.46
C THR A 75 -7.12 1.02 -2.86
N HIS A 76 -6.33 -0.05 -2.78
CA HIS A 76 -6.85 -1.34 -2.31
C HIS A 76 -7.08 -1.40 -0.80
N ALA A 77 -6.42 -0.54 -0.03
CA ALA A 77 -6.72 -0.35 1.39
C ALA A 77 -8.13 0.20 1.65
N LEU A 78 -8.71 0.91 0.66
CA LEU A 78 -10.07 1.45 0.75
C LEU A 78 -11.16 0.47 0.34
N GLN A 79 -10.80 -0.71 -0.17
CA GLN A 79 -11.78 -1.72 -0.55
C GLN A 79 -12.66 -2.11 0.65
N ARG A 80 -13.89 -2.47 0.32
CA ARG A 80 -14.82 -3.25 1.15
C ARG A 80 -15.02 -4.59 0.42
N PRO A 81 -14.20 -5.60 0.72
CA PRO A 81 -14.19 -6.86 -0.03
C PRO A 81 -15.57 -7.52 -0.03
N GLY A 82 -16.14 -7.82 -1.19
CA GLY A 82 -17.50 -8.37 -1.29
C GLY A 82 -18.61 -7.42 -0.78
N GLY A 83 -18.36 -6.11 -0.79
CA GLY A 83 -19.34 -5.09 -0.41
C GLY A 83 -20.48 -4.89 -1.41
N ARG A 84 -20.39 -5.50 -2.61
CA ARG A 84 -21.44 -5.55 -3.64
C ARG A 84 -21.79 -7.01 -3.93
N ALA A 85 -22.91 -7.23 -4.61
CA ALA A 85 -23.39 -8.57 -4.94
C ALA A 85 -22.40 -9.37 -5.83
N ASP A 86 -21.63 -8.69 -6.68
CA ASP A 86 -20.78 -9.28 -7.72
C ASP A 86 -19.32 -8.78 -7.69
N SER A 87 -18.98 -7.86 -6.77
CA SER A 87 -17.72 -7.13 -6.80
C SER A 87 -17.34 -6.54 -5.43
N ALA A 88 -16.11 -6.04 -5.31
CA ALA A 88 -15.71 -5.24 -4.17
C ALA A 88 -16.35 -3.83 -4.25
N ASP A 89 -16.75 -3.29 -3.10
CA ASP A 89 -17.06 -1.86 -2.99
C ASP A 89 -15.81 -1.10 -2.51
N GLY A 90 -15.92 0.22 -2.35
CA GLY A 90 -14.77 1.06 -2.03
C GLY A 90 -15.12 2.37 -1.38
N ARG A 91 -14.08 3.07 -0.94
CA ARG A 91 -14.16 4.34 -0.20
C ARG A 91 -13.30 5.42 -0.85
N ARG A 92 -13.30 5.55 -2.18
CA ARG A 92 -12.45 6.52 -2.91
C ARG A 92 -12.53 7.96 -2.37
N ALA A 93 -13.68 8.36 -1.83
CA ALA A 93 -13.87 9.68 -1.22
C ALA A 93 -12.92 9.96 -0.04
N GLN A 94 -12.35 8.91 0.57
CA GLN A 94 -11.44 8.99 1.71
C GLN A 94 -9.96 8.78 1.33
N VAL A 95 -9.64 8.78 0.04
CA VAL A 95 -8.29 8.45 -0.47
C VAL A 95 -7.23 9.45 -0.04
N ALA A 96 -7.58 10.74 0.02
CA ALA A 96 -6.64 11.78 0.43
C ALA A 96 -6.31 11.69 1.92
N GLU A 97 -7.31 11.43 2.77
CA GLU A 97 -7.12 11.25 4.21
C GLU A 97 -6.21 10.06 4.49
N LEU A 98 -6.50 8.91 3.87
CA LEU A 98 -5.73 7.70 4.11
C LEU A 98 -4.32 7.80 3.53
N ALA A 99 -4.16 8.36 2.32
CA ALA A 99 -2.85 8.55 1.71
C ALA A 99 -1.95 9.48 2.53
N ARG A 100 -2.49 10.61 3.03
CA ARG A 100 -1.74 11.52 3.89
C ARG A 100 -1.31 10.84 5.18
N ALA A 101 -2.18 10.05 5.81
CA ALA A 101 -1.84 9.30 7.01
C ALA A 101 -0.67 8.32 6.77
N GLY A 102 -0.69 7.59 5.64
CA GLY A 102 0.40 6.68 5.27
C GLY A 102 1.71 7.41 4.94
N VAL A 103 1.65 8.44 4.10
CA VAL A 103 2.84 9.23 3.70
C VAL A 103 3.50 9.91 4.90
N ALA A 104 2.72 10.38 5.88
CA ALA A 104 3.24 11.00 7.10
C ALA A 104 4.15 10.07 7.94
N VAL A 105 4.06 8.74 7.77
CA VAL A 105 4.94 7.75 8.43
C VAL A 105 6.34 7.71 7.77
N GLY A 106 6.52 8.34 6.60
CA GLY A 106 7.76 8.35 5.83
C GLY A 106 7.96 7.01 5.13
N LEU A 107 7.36 6.84 3.95
CA LEU A 107 7.41 5.60 3.17
C LEU A 107 8.34 5.72 1.96
N ALA A 108 8.68 4.58 1.36
CA ALA A 108 9.47 4.56 0.13
C ALA A 108 8.65 4.96 -1.10
N GLY A 109 7.34 4.70 -1.08
CA GLY A 109 6.45 5.08 -2.17
C GLY A 109 4.98 4.85 -1.89
N LEU A 110 4.16 5.33 -2.82
CA LEU A 110 2.71 5.14 -2.85
C LEU A 110 2.34 4.32 -4.09
N PHE A 111 1.39 3.41 -3.94
CA PHE A 111 0.69 2.76 -5.03
C PHE A 111 -0.74 3.32 -5.10
N LEU A 112 -1.17 3.69 -6.30
CA LEU A 112 -2.43 4.37 -6.55
C LEU A 112 -2.98 3.95 -7.91
N GLU A 113 -4.28 3.69 -7.98
CA GLU A 113 -5.02 3.54 -9.23
C GLU A 113 -5.96 4.74 -9.42
N ALA A 114 -6.12 5.15 -10.67
CA ALA A 114 -6.98 6.25 -11.08
C ALA A 114 -7.72 5.90 -12.37
N HIS A 115 -8.87 6.53 -12.58
CA HIS A 115 -9.67 6.36 -13.79
C HIS A 115 -10.32 7.70 -14.18
N PRO A 116 -10.45 8.03 -15.48
CA PRO A 116 -11.15 9.25 -15.91
C PRO A 116 -12.60 9.31 -15.45
N ASP A 117 -13.24 8.14 -15.31
CA ASP A 117 -14.61 7.98 -14.86
C ASP A 117 -14.72 6.75 -13.94
N PRO A 118 -14.37 6.86 -12.65
CA PRO A 118 -14.29 5.71 -11.75
C PRO A 118 -15.58 4.89 -11.66
N ASP A 119 -16.75 5.49 -11.91
CA ASP A 119 -18.03 4.77 -11.84
C ASP A 119 -18.23 3.81 -13.03
N ASN A 120 -17.52 4.03 -14.14
CA ASN A 120 -17.50 3.14 -15.32
C ASN A 120 -16.22 2.29 -15.44
N ALA A 121 -15.36 2.27 -14.42
CA ALA A 121 -14.20 1.37 -14.40
C ALA A 121 -14.65 -0.10 -14.27
N LYS A 122 -14.02 -0.99 -15.05
CA LYS A 122 -14.39 -2.42 -15.11
C LYS A 122 -14.01 -3.22 -13.86
N CYS A 123 -13.10 -2.70 -13.05
CA CYS A 123 -12.67 -3.28 -11.77
C CYS A 123 -12.25 -2.13 -10.85
N ASP A 124 -12.52 -2.25 -9.56
CA ASP A 124 -12.06 -1.35 -8.49
C ASP A 124 -12.34 0.16 -8.66
N GLY A 125 -13.24 0.53 -9.57
CA GLY A 125 -13.80 1.88 -9.70
C GLY A 125 -14.24 2.55 -8.39
N PRO A 126 -14.86 1.83 -7.44
CA PRO A 126 -15.23 2.39 -6.13
C PRO A 126 -14.05 2.85 -5.27
N CYS A 127 -12.83 2.40 -5.59
CA CYS A 127 -11.58 2.78 -4.92
C CYS A 127 -10.70 3.72 -5.76
N ALA A 128 -10.93 3.79 -7.08
CA ALA A 128 -10.09 4.55 -7.99
C ALA A 128 -10.24 6.07 -7.79
N LEU A 129 -9.11 6.78 -7.83
CA LEU A 129 -9.09 8.25 -7.83
C LEU A 129 -9.63 8.77 -9.19
N PRO A 130 -10.49 9.81 -9.21
CA PRO A 130 -10.78 10.53 -10.44
C PRO A 130 -9.49 11.10 -11.05
N LEU A 131 -9.20 10.77 -12.31
CA LEU A 131 -7.89 11.05 -12.90
C LEU A 131 -7.55 12.55 -12.97
N ASP A 132 -8.55 13.42 -13.11
CA ASP A 132 -8.42 14.88 -13.08
C ASP A 132 -7.92 15.42 -11.72
N GLN A 133 -8.09 14.63 -10.65
CA GLN A 133 -7.59 14.97 -9.31
C GLN A 133 -6.15 14.49 -9.05
N LEU A 134 -5.50 13.80 -10.00
CA LEU A 134 -4.20 13.18 -9.77
C LEU A 134 -3.10 14.21 -9.44
N GLU A 135 -2.99 15.28 -10.21
CA GLU A 135 -1.97 16.33 -9.99
C GLU A 135 -2.12 17.04 -8.63
N PRO A 136 -3.31 17.57 -8.25
CA PRO A 136 -3.45 18.19 -6.93
C PRO A 136 -3.28 17.20 -5.78
N PHE A 137 -3.66 15.93 -5.97
CA PHE A 137 -3.42 14.86 -5.00
C PHE A 137 -1.91 14.62 -4.80
N LEU A 138 -1.15 14.39 -5.89
CA LEU A 138 0.28 14.13 -5.82
C LEU A 138 1.08 15.34 -5.30
N THR A 139 0.66 16.56 -5.65
CA THR A 139 1.29 17.79 -5.16
C THR A 139 1.22 17.87 -3.63
N GLN A 140 0.05 17.61 -3.04
CA GLN A 140 -0.11 17.60 -1.59
C GLN A 140 0.74 16.52 -0.92
N LEU A 141 0.75 15.31 -1.48
CA LEU A 141 1.53 14.21 -0.92
C LEU A 141 3.03 14.44 -1.04
N SER A 142 3.51 15.03 -2.15
CA SER A 142 4.92 15.37 -2.32
C SER A 142 5.40 16.41 -1.31
N GLN A 143 4.58 17.42 -1.01
CA GLN A 143 4.88 18.42 0.04
C GLN A 143 4.98 17.77 1.42
N LEU A 144 4.00 16.94 1.78
CA LEU A 144 3.99 16.22 3.05
C LEU A 144 5.20 15.27 3.15
N ASP A 145 5.50 14.54 2.09
CA ASP A 145 6.62 13.61 2.02
C ASP A 145 7.96 14.30 2.25
N ALA A 146 8.19 15.43 1.57
CA ALA A 146 9.40 16.23 1.73
C ALA A 146 9.54 16.77 3.17
N LEU A 147 8.43 17.21 3.78
CA LEU A 147 8.41 17.69 5.16
C LEU A 147 8.81 16.58 6.14
N VAL A 148 8.14 15.42 6.11
CA VAL A 148 8.39 14.36 7.08
C VAL A 148 9.75 13.68 6.88
N LYS A 149 10.25 13.62 5.65
CA LYS A 149 11.60 13.13 5.35
C LYS A 149 12.71 14.11 5.79
N GLY A 150 12.35 15.36 6.09
CA GLY A 150 13.28 16.37 6.61
C GLY A 150 13.42 16.38 8.14
N PHE A 151 12.65 15.57 8.87
CA PHE A 151 12.74 15.51 10.33
C PHE A 151 13.94 14.67 10.80
N ASP A 152 14.60 15.11 11.87
CA ASP A 152 15.58 14.31 12.58
C ASP A 152 14.89 13.10 13.23
N PRO A 153 15.47 11.88 13.16
CA PRO A 153 14.91 10.71 13.80
C PRO A 153 14.80 10.87 15.32
N LEU A 154 13.61 10.61 15.86
CA LEU A 154 13.40 10.53 17.30
C LEU A 154 13.72 9.12 17.81
N THR A 155 14.49 9.03 18.89
CA THR A 155 14.71 7.76 19.60
C THR A 155 13.82 7.72 20.84
N ILE A 156 12.75 6.93 20.78
CA ILE A 156 11.80 6.73 21.89
C ILE A 156 12.10 5.36 22.50
N ARG A 157 12.35 5.31 23.81
CA ARG A 157 12.71 4.10 24.57
C ARG A 157 11.53 3.55 25.37
#